data_AF-A0A132NIP3-F1
#
_entry.id   AF-A0A132NIP3-F1
#
_cell.length_a   1.000
_cell.length_b   1.000
_cell.length_c   1.000
_cell.angle_alpha   90.00
_cell.angle_beta   90.00
_cell.angle_gamma   90.00
#
_symmetry.space_group_name_H-M   'P 1'
#
loop_
_entity.id
_entity.type
_entity.pdbx_description
1 polymer ?
#
loop_
_entity_poly.entity_id
_entity_poly.type
_entity_poly.pdbx_seq_one_letter_code
_entity_poly.pdbx_strand_id
1 'polypeptide(L)'
;MVDWRAAVLRRLARRFHIGEDVLRHLTTFQRLGERFEIEAPTEMLPVGARTLARALRTRAAAQIRPDWVWPYWLNRQLDPRSPAFVPRGHLPFTSNVTHRNWTGVGNPLSPWEAIVDPAGLVTVEPDSWSLDWWVCDGETWIVPSRGVHPRQSLPYPIPLVETAVTLADGGEVSQRVYAVETTAGERVVVQVRNGADRPVRVAFAIRPYNPEGLAVVEDIELTPERILIDGREAVLLPEPPEGTVFATFHT
;
A
#
# COMPACT_ATOMS: atom_id res chain seq x y z
N MET A 1 -25.27 -37.14 -19.22
CA MET A 1 -23.94 -37.07 -18.57
C MET A 1 -24.07 -36.03 -17.46
N VAL A 2 -23.97 -36.42 -16.19
CA VAL A 2 -24.21 -35.51 -15.06
C VAL A 2 -23.09 -34.48 -15.01
N ASP A 3 -23.43 -33.20 -15.11
CA ASP A 3 -22.47 -32.11 -14.96
C ASP A 3 -22.04 -32.01 -13.49
N TRP A 4 -20.91 -32.63 -13.20
CA TRP A 4 -20.32 -32.70 -11.87
C TRP A 4 -19.96 -31.31 -11.32
N ARG A 5 -19.67 -30.33 -12.18
CA ARG A 5 -19.36 -28.94 -11.77
C ARG A 5 -20.61 -28.28 -11.18
N ALA A 6 -21.75 -28.45 -11.85
CA ALA A 6 -23.04 -27.98 -11.35
C ALA A 6 -23.44 -28.67 -10.04
N ALA A 7 -23.13 -29.96 -9.88
CA ALA A 7 -23.38 -30.69 -8.63
C ALA A 7 -22.52 -30.18 -7.46
N VAL A 8 -21.23 -29.91 -7.70
CA VAL A 8 -20.31 -29.33 -6.71
C VAL A 8 -20.74 -27.92 -6.30
N LEU A 9 -21.08 -27.06 -7.28
CA LEU A 9 -21.57 -25.70 -7.02
C LEU A 9 -22.86 -25.70 -6.20
N ARG A 10 -23.83 -26.57 -6.51
CA ARG A 10 -25.06 -26.71 -5.73
C ARG A 10 -24.80 -27.21 -4.31
N ARG A 11 -23.84 -28.12 -4.14
CA ARG A 11 -23.47 -28.64 -2.82
C ARG A 11 -22.78 -27.58 -1.96
N LEU A 12 -21.89 -26.77 -2.56
CA LEU A 12 -21.26 -25.62 -1.91
C LEU A 12 -22.29 -24.53 -1.59
N ALA A 13 -23.18 -24.20 -2.53
CA ALA A 13 -24.25 -23.23 -2.31
C ALA A 13 -25.14 -23.61 -1.12
N ARG A 14 -25.55 -24.89 -1.03
CA ARG A 14 -26.29 -25.40 0.13
C ARG A 14 -25.49 -25.36 1.43
N ARG A 15 -24.19 -25.66 1.38
CA ARG A 15 -23.30 -25.63 2.56
C ARG A 15 -23.13 -24.23 3.14
N PHE A 16 -23.14 -23.20 2.28
CA PHE A 16 -23.01 -21.79 2.65
C PHE A 16 -24.35 -21.04 2.73
N HIS A 17 -25.48 -21.76 2.71
CA HIS A 17 -26.84 -21.17 2.75
C HIS A 17 -27.11 -20.13 1.64
N ILE A 18 -26.48 -20.29 0.48
CA ILE A 18 -26.70 -19.46 -0.70
C ILE A 18 -28.06 -19.86 -1.30
N GLY A 19 -29.06 -18.98 -1.16
CA GLY A 19 -30.43 -19.21 -1.63
C GLY A 19 -30.58 -19.25 -3.15
N GLU A 20 -31.76 -19.67 -3.62
CA GLU A 20 -32.09 -19.70 -5.05
C GLU A 20 -32.11 -18.30 -5.68
N ASP A 21 -32.31 -17.26 -4.88
CA ASP A 21 -32.22 -15.85 -5.25
C ASP A 21 -30.81 -15.48 -5.72
N VAL A 22 -29.77 -15.84 -4.97
CA VAL A 22 -28.38 -15.58 -5.34
C VAL A 22 -27.97 -16.39 -6.58
N LEU A 23 -28.41 -17.66 -6.66
CA LEU A 23 -28.17 -18.48 -7.86
C LEU A 23 -28.83 -17.87 -9.10
N ARG A 24 -30.03 -17.28 -8.97
CA ARG A 24 -30.69 -16.56 -10.06
C ARG A 24 -29.86 -15.36 -10.51
N HIS A 25 -29.33 -14.55 -9.59
CA HIS A 25 -28.45 -13.43 -9.93
C HIS A 25 -27.19 -13.88 -10.68
N LEU A 26 -26.55 -14.96 -10.22
CA LEU A 26 -25.36 -15.53 -10.87
C LEU A 26 -25.66 -16.05 -12.28
N THR A 27 -26.78 -16.75 -12.47
CA THR A 27 -27.17 -17.24 -13.81
C THR A 27 -27.51 -16.10 -14.78
N THR A 28 -28.12 -15.01 -14.30
CA THR A 28 -28.36 -13.81 -15.13
C THR A 28 -27.05 -13.13 -15.51
N PHE A 29 -26.09 -13.04 -14.58
CA PHE A 29 -24.76 -12.50 -14.88
C PHE A 29 -24.00 -13.34 -15.93
N GLN A 30 -24.09 -14.67 -15.85
CA GLN A 30 -23.54 -15.56 -16.88
C GLN A 30 -24.19 -15.33 -18.25
N ARG A 31 -25.52 -15.21 -18.31
CA ARG A 31 -26.25 -14.90 -19.56
C ARG A 31 -25.93 -13.53 -20.15
N LEU A 32 -25.54 -12.55 -19.32
CA LEU A 32 -25.01 -11.27 -19.81
C LEU A 32 -23.63 -11.46 -20.46
N GLY A 33 -22.82 -12.39 -19.96
CA GLY A 33 -21.51 -12.76 -20.50
C GLY A 33 -21.56 -13.61 -21.77
N GLU A 34 -22.61 -14.42 -21.96
CA GLU A 34 -22.79 -15.31 -23.13
C GLU A 34 -22.86 -14.58 -24.49
N ARG A 35 -23.03 -13.25 -24.50
CA ARG A 35 -23.05 -12.44 -25.73
C ARG A 35 -21.68 -11.93 -26.18
N PHE A 36 -20.63 -12.13 -25.39
CA PHE A 36 -19.28 -11.75 -25.78
C PHE A 36 -18.61 -12.94 -26.47
N GLU A 37 -18.13 -12.76 -27.71
CA GLU A 37 -17.32 -13.75 -28.45
C GLU A 37 -15.96 -14.02 -27.81
N ILE A 38 -15.62 -13.27 -26.75
CA ILE A 38 -14.35 -13.33 -26.05
C ILE A 38 -14.56 -14.14 -24.76
N GLU A 39 -13.95 -15.32 -24.68
CA GLU A 39 -13.86 -16.09 -23.43
C GLU A 39 -13.30 -15.20 -22.32
N ALA A 40 -13.98 -15.13 -21.18
CA ALA A 40 -13.50 -14.33 -20.04
C ALA A 40 -12.06 -14.77 -19.70
N PRO A 41 -11.08 -13.85 -19.67
CA PRO A 41 -9.67 -14.23 -19.55
C PRO A 41 -9.46 -14.93 -18.22
N THR A 42 -9.17 -16.23 -18.26
CA THR A 42 -8.99 -17.05 -17.05
C THR A 42 -7.83 -16.59 -16.19
N GLU A 43 -6.89 -15.86 -16.79
CA GLU A 43 -5.77 -15.16 -16.17
C GLU A 43 -6.22 -14.06 -15.21
N MET A 44 -7.43 -13.51 -15.41
CA MET A 44 -8.02 -12.53 -14.48
C MET A 44 -8.56 -13.17 -13.21
N LEU A 45 -8.82 -14.48 -13.18
CA LEU A 45 -9.39 -15.14 -12.01
C LEU A 45 -8.43 -15.09 -10.81
N PRO A 46 -7.13 -15.47 -10.93
CA PRO A 46 -6.17 -15.31 -9.84
C PRO A 46 -6.01 -13.85 -9.40
N VAL A 47 -5.99 -12.91 -10.35
CA VAL A 47 -5.88 -11.47 -10.07
C VAL A 47 -7.08 -11.00 -9.25
N GLY A 48 -8.29 -11.31 -9.69
CA GLY A 48 -9.53 -10.96 -8.99
C GLY A 48 -9.61 -11.59 -7.60
N ALA A 49 -9.22 -12.85 -7.45
CA ALA A 49 -9.19 -13.53 -6.15
C ALA A 49 -8.24 -12.84 -5.17
N ARG A 50 -7.01 -12.48 -5.60
CA ARG A 50 -6.05 -11.75 -4.76
C ARG A 50 -6.57 -10.37 -4.38
N THR A 51 -7.15 -9.64 -5.33
CA THR A 51 -7.74 -8.31 -5.07
C THR A 51 -8.86 -8.38 -4.04
N LEU A 52 -9.77 -9.36 -4.14
CA LEU A 52 -10.85 -9.55 -3.16
C LEU A 52 -10.30 -9.94 -1.79
N ALA A 53 -9.32 -10.84 -1.72
CA ALA A 53 -8.67 -11.22 -0.47
C ALA A 53 -7.96 -10.02 0.18
N ARG A 54 -7.24 -9.20 -0.60
CA ARG A 54 -6.63 -7.95 -0.14
C ARG A 54 -7.68 -7.00 0.41
N ALA A 55 -8.77 -6.77 -0.33
CA ALA A 55 -9.82 -5.85 0.08
C ALA A 55 -10.52 -6.31 1.38
N LEU A 56 -10.70 -7.61 1.55
CA LEU A 56 -11.26 -8.21 2.78
C LEU A 56 -10.31 -8.03 3.97
N ARG A 57 -9.02 -8.37 3.81
CA ARG A 57 -8.00 -8.23 4.87
C ARG A 57 -7.84 -6.77 5.28
N THR A 58 -7.78 -5.85 4.31
CA THR A 58 -7.68 -4.41 4.56
C THR A 58 -8.87 -3.92 5.37
N ARG A 59 -10.10 -4.32 4.98
CA ARG A 59 -11.32 -3.98 5.71
C ARG A 59 -11.28 -4.47 7.16
N ALA A 60 -10.92 -5.73 7.37
CA ALA A 60 -10.89 -6.36 8.68
C ALA A 60 -9.82 -5.73 9.59
N ALA A 61 -8.60 -5.57 9.08
CA ALA A 61 -7.49 -5.02 9.85
C ALA A 61 -7.77 -3.58 10.31
N ALA A 62 -8.34 -2.74 9.44
CA ALA A 62 -8.73 -1.38 9.80
C ALA A 62 -9.84 -1.31 10.87
N GLN A 63 -10.65 -2.36 11.03
CA GLN A 63 -11.63 -2.45 12.11
C GLN A 63 -11.03 -2.94 13.42
N ILE A 64 -10.15 -3.94 13.33
CA ILE A 64 -9.55 -4.57 14.50
C ILE A 64 -8.52 -3.64 15.14
N ARG A 65 -7.77 -2.90 14.32
CA ARG A 65 -6.67 -2.02 14.74
C ARG A 65 -6.86 -0.59 14.23
N PRO A 66 -7.86 0.15 14.72
CA PRO A 66 -8.09 1.54 14.28
C PRO A 66 -6.95 2.49 14.69
N ASP A 67 -6.16 2.12 15.69
CA ASP A 67 -5.04 2.87 16.27
C ASP A 67 -3.74 2.80 15.43
N TRP A 68 -3.69 1.89 14.47
CA TRP A 68 -2.53 1.73 13.59
C TRP A 68 -2.28 2.98 12.73
N VAL A 69 -1.03 3.11 12.28
CA VAL A 69 -0.70 4.07 11.23
C VAL A 69 -1.10 3.41 9.92
N TRP A 70 -2.16 3.92 9.29
CA TRP A 70 -2.66 3.44 8.02
C TRP A 70 -2.13 4.27 6.85
N PRO A 71 -2.11 3.74 5.61
CA PRO A 71 -1.69 4.50 4.45
C PRO A 71 -2.61 5.71 4.25
N TYR A 72 -2.09 6.75 3.60
CA TYR A 72 -2.76 8.04 3.46
C TYR A 72 -4.18 7.89 2.90
N TRP A 73 -4.34 7.16 1.80
CA TRP A 73 -5.64 6.93 1.18
C TRP A 73 -6.66 6.30 2.14
N LEU A 74 -6.23 5.37 3.01
CA LEU A 74 -7.13 4.65 3.91
C LEU A 74 -7.57 5.57 5.06
N ASN A 75 -6.65 6.36 5.63
CA ASN A 75 -7.01 7.39 6.60
C ASN A 75 -8.05 8.36 6.03
N ARG A 76 -7.84 8.80 4.78
CA ARG A 76 -8.74 9.75 4.10
C ARG A 76 -10.08 9.14 3.72
N GLN A 77 -10.15 7.85 3.38
CA GLN A 77 -11.41 7.15 3.09
C GLN A 77 -12.21 6.79 4.34
N LEU A 78 -11.55 6.65 5.49
CA LEU A 78 -12.19 6.29 6.76
C LEU A 78 -12.68 7.50 7.57
N ASP A 79 -12.12 8.70 7.37
CA ASP A 79 -12.54 9.92 8.08
C ASP A 79 -13.79 10.56 7.43
N PRO A 80 -14.96 10.59 8.11
CA PRO A 80 -16.18 11.20 7.57
C PRO A 80 -16.08 12.70 7.27
N ARG A 81 -15.07 13.39 7.81
CA ARG A 81 -14.80 14.82 7.56
C ARG A 81 -13.94 15.04 6.32
N SER A 82 -13.36 13.98 5.77
CA SER A 82 -12.56 14.04 4.56
C SER A 82 -13.45 14.09 3.32
N PRO A 83 -13.15 14.94 2.32
CA PRO A 83 -13.84 14.89 1.03
C PRO A 83 -13.58 13.58 0.25
N ALA A 84 -12.57 12.82 0.65
CA ALA A 84 -12.28 11.49 0.11
C ALA A 84 -12.98 10.36 0.89
N PHE A 85 -13.89 10.69 1.82
CA PHE A 85 -14.62 9.69 2.59
C PHE A 85 -15.42 8.75 1.68
N VAL A 86 -15.30 7.44 1.93
CA VAL A 86 -16.08 6.42 1.23
C VAL A 86 -16.95 5.69 2.26
N PRO A 87 -18.29 5.84 2.19
CA PRO A 87 -19.20 5.17 3.11
C PRO A 87 -19.03 3.65 3.07
N ARG A 88 -18.95 3.04 4.26
CA ARG A 88 -18.85 1.59 4.39
C ARG A 88 -20.24 0.96 4.26
N GLY A 89 -20.48 0.27 3.15
CA GLY A 89 -21.70 -0.52 2.95
C GLY A 89 -21.65 -1.89 3.64
N HIS A 90 -22.64 -2.74 3.35
CA HIS A 90 -22.71 -4.12 3.87
C HIS A 90 -21.63 -5.06 3.30
N LEU A 91 -20.90 -4.62 2.27
CA LEU A 91 -19.82 -5.40 1.69
C LEU A 91 -18.57 -5.34 2.59
N PRO A 92 -17.99 -6.49 2.95
CA PRO A 92 -16.81 -6.56 3.82
C PRO A 92 -15.51 -6.25 3.06
N PHE A 93 -15.54 -5.38 2.05
CA PHE A 93 -14.40 -5.08 1.19
C PHE A 93 -14.01 -3.61 1.31
N THR A 94 -12.71 -3.33 1.33
CA THR A 94 -12.17 -1.98 1.23
C THR A 94 -10.98 -2.01 0.30
N SER A 95 -11.11 -1.34 -0.83
CA SER A 95 -10.04 -1.08 -1.78
C SER A 95 -9.77 0.41 -1.86
N ASN A 96 -8.59 0.77 -2.36
CA ASN A 96 -8.30 2.16 -2.62
C ASN A 96 -9.07 2.65 -3.86
N VAL A 97 -9.90 3.68 -3.70
CA VAL A 97 -10.65 4.35 -4.77
C VAL A 97 -10.41 5.86 -4.77
N THR A 98 -9.52 6.37 -3.93
CA THR A 98 -9.18 7.80 -3.78
C THR A 98 -7.67 7.99 -3.72
N HIS A 99 -7.16 9.22 -3.91
CA HIS A 99 -5.71 9.48 -3.80
C HIS A 99 -4.84 8.47 -4.58
N ARG A 100 -5.33 8.05 -5.76
CA ARG A 100 -4.67 7.12 -6.68
C ARG A 100 -3.76 7.83 -7.69
N ASN A 101 -3.40 9.07 -7.39
CA ASN A 101 -2.46 9.90 -8.13
C ASN A 101 -1.04 9.65 -7.64
N TRP A 102 -0.58 8.40 -7.70
CA TRP A 102 0.78 8.02 -7.32
C TRP A 102 1.76 8.41 -8.42
N THR A 103 2.97 8.74 -8.02
CA THR A 103 4.03 9.06 -8.98
C THR A 103 4.96 7.87 -9.14
N GLY A 104 5.11 7.40 -10.38
CA GLY A 104 6.08 6.37 -10.76
C GLY A 104 7.51 6.92 -10.75
N VAL A 105 8.44 6.14 -10.20
CA VAL A 105 9.87 6.43 -10.12
C VAL A 105 10.62 5.18 -10.54
N GLY A 106 11.36 5.26 -11.64
CA GLY A 106 12.10 4.14 -12.21
C GLY A 106 13.24 4.61 -13.10
N ASN A 107 14.11 3.66 -13.48
CA ASN A 107 15.15 3.93 -14.46
C ASN A 107 14.59 3.75 -15.88
N PRO A 108 15.12 4.48 -16.88
CA PRO A 108 14.84 4.19 -18.27
C PRO A 108 15.09 2.71 -18.58
N LEU A 109 14.18 2.08 -19.34
CA LEU A 109 14.24 0.68 -19.76
C LEU A 109 14.10 -0.36 -18.63
N SER A 110 13.89 0.06 -17.38
CA SER A 110 13.49 -0.87 -16.33
C SER A 110 12.09 -1.44 -16.61
N PRO A 111 11.87 -2.75 -16.39
CA PRO A 111 10.53 -3.34 -16.49
C PRO A 111 9.60 -2.92 -15.35
N TRP A 112 10.12 -2.31 -14.28
CA TRP A 112 9.36 -1.94 -13.10
C TRP A 112 9.63 -0.49 -12.69
N GLU A 113 8.60 0.14 -12.14
CA GLU A 113 8.72 1.42 -11.46
C GLU A 113 8.24 1.27 -10.02
N ALA A 114 8.93 1.92 -9.10
CA ALA A 114 8.40 2.12 -7.77
C ALA A 114 7.34 3.23 -7.80
N ILE A 115 6.41 3.19 -6.85
CA ILE A 115 5.39 4.23 -6.71
C ILE A 115 5.57 4.99 -5.40
N VAL A 116 5.38 6.30 -5.48
CA VAL A 116 5.37 7.22 -4.33
C VAL A 116 3.96 7.78 -4.21
N ASP A 117 3.32 7.54 -3.06
CA ASP A 117 1.99 8.08 -2.78
C ASP A 117 2.04 9.59 -2.44
N PRO A 118 0.90 10.30 -2.39
CA PRO A 118 0.88 11.74 -2.08
C PRO A 118 1.45 12.13 -0.72
N ALA A 119 1.66 11.18 0.20
CA ALA A 119 2.26 11.38 1.51
C ALA A 119 3.73 10.90 1.58
N GLY A 120 4.31 10.43 0.47
CA GLY A 120 5.69 9.97 0.41
C GLY A 120 5.88 8.50 0.82
N LEU A 121 4.80 7.72 0.88
CA LEU A 121 4.88 6.26 1.06
C LEU A 121 5.48 5.64 -0.21
N VAL A 122 6.58 4.92 -0.09
CA VAL A 122 7.30 4.31 -1.22
C VAL A 122 6.98 2.83 -1.31
N THR A 123 6.58 2.35 -2.49
CA THR A 123 6.34 0.92 -2.76
C THR A 123 7.18 0.52 -3.97
N VAL A 124 8.14 -0.38 -3.78
CA VAL A 124 9.08 -0.77 -4.83
C VAL A 124 8.51 -1.87 -5.71
N GLU A 125 7.84 -2.85 -5.10
CA GLU A 125 7.32 -4.03 -5.80
C GLU A 125 5.79 -4.10 -5.75
N PRO A 126 5.12 -4.57 -6.82
CA PRO A 126 3.68 -4.79 -6.82
C PRO A 126 3.23 -5.76 -5.73
N ASP A 127 2.09 -5.49 -5.10
CA ASP A 127 1.51 -6.30 -4.01
C ASP A 127 2.45 -6.51 -2.79
N SER A 128 3.47 -5.68 -2.65
CA SER A 128 4.47 -5.79 -1.59
C SER A 128 4.23 -4.78 -0.47
N TRP A 129 5.12 -4.78 0.53
CA TRP A 129 5.19 -3.80 1.61
C TRP A 129 5.56 -2.41 1.09
N SER A 130 5.41 -1.40 1.94
CA SER A 130 5.85 -0.03 1.66
C SER A 130 6.77 0.53 2.73
N LEU A 131 7.65 1.43 2.33
CA LEU A 131 8.48 2.24 3.21
C LEU A 131 7.78 3.57 3.52
N ASP A 132 7.47 3.78 4.79
CA ASP A 132 6.94 5.04 5.33
C ASP A 132 8.06 5.85 5.99
N TRP A 133 7.90 7.17 6.08
CA TRP A 133 8.92 8.09 6.59
C TRP A 133 8.30 9.09 7.56
N TRP A 134 8.88 9.20 8.76
CA TRP A 134 8.35 10.05 9.83
C TRP A 134 9.42 11.03 10.31
N VAL A 135 8.98 12.18 10.79
CA VAL A 135 9.85 13.24 11.31
C VAL A 135 9.45 13.54 12.74
N CYS A 136 10.41 13.54 13.66
CA CYS A 136 10.18 13.92 15.05
C CYS A 136 10.48 15.41 15.23
N ASP A 137 9.43 16.15 15.57
CA ASP A 137 9.52 17.55 15.94
C ASP A 137 9.48 17.69 17.48
N GLY A 138 10.67 17.83 18.08
CA GLY A 138 10.83 17.77 19.54
C GLY A 138 10.46 16.38 20.05
N GLU A 139 9.30 16.26 20.67
CA GLU A 139 8.72 14.99 21.16
C GLU A 139 7.54 14.50 20.33
N THR A 140 7.11 15.25 19.31
CA THR A 140 5.93 14.92 18.51
C THR A 140 6.34 14.29 17.18
N TRP A 141 5.86 13.09 16.90
CA TRP A 141 6.04 12.46 15.59
C TRP A 141 5.05 13.00 14.57
N ILE A 142 5.58 13.64 13.53
CA ILE A 142 4.87 14.01 12.31
C ILE A 142 4.88 12.79 11.40
N VAL A 143 3.68 12.26 11.15
CA VAL A 143 3.44 11.13 10.27
C VAL A 143 2.69 11.65 9.03
N PRO A 144 3.33 11.72 7.85
CA PRO A 144 2.73 12.31 6.64
C PRO A 144 1.36 11.73 6.28
N SER A 145 1.16 10.43 6.48
CA SER A 145 -0.11 9.75 6.19
C SER A 145 -1.27 10.14 7.12
N ARG A 146 -0.98 10.70 8.30
CA ARG A 146 -1.95 11.23 9.28
C ARG A 146 -2.07 12.75 9.23
N GLY A 147 -1.02 13.41 8.78
CA GLY A 147 -0.87 14.87 8.79
C GLY A 147 -1.76 15.58 7.78
N VAL A 148 -1.99 16.86 8.04
CA VAL A 148 -2.72 17.74 7.14
C VAL A 148 -1.71 18.33 6.15
N HIS A 149 -1.74 17.81 4.92
CA HIS A 149 -1.05 18.32 3.73
C HIS A 149 0.48 18.18 3.69
N PRO A 150 1.02 16.93 3.58
CA PRO A 150 2.34 16.78 2.97
C PRO A 150 2.33 17.47 1.59
N ARG A 151 3.35 18.29 1.32
CA ARG A 151 3.47 18.99 0.04
C ARG A 151 4.36 18.17 -0.87
N GLN A 152 3.75 17.54 -1.87
CA GLN A 152 4.48 16.81 -2.89
C GLN A 152 4.72 17.68 -4.13
N SER A 153 5.92 17.64 -4.69
CA SER A 153 6.29 18.34 -5.91
C SER A 153 7.26 17.50 -6.76
N LEU A 154 7.38 17.87 -8.03
CA LEU A 154 8.39 17.37 -8.96
C LEU A 154 9.32 18.55 -9.28
N PRO A 155 10.30 18.85 -8.40
CA PRO A 155 11.02 20.13 -8.43
C PRO A 155 11.94 20.29 -9.65
N TYR A 156 12.23 19.19 -10.35
CA TYR A 156 13.16 19.15 -11.47
C TYR A 156 12.58 18.32 -12.62
N PRO A 157 13.02 18.52 -13.87
CA PRO A 157 12.62 17.71 -15.03
C PRO A 157 13.36 16.35 -15.05
N ILE A 158 13.42 15.67 -13.91
CA ILE A 158 13.98 14.32 -13.72
C ILE A 158 12.99 13.49 -12.89
N PRO A 159 13.03 12.15 -12.96
CA PRO A 159 12.14 11.27 -12.17
C PRO A 159 12.53 11.27 -10.68
N LEU A 160 12.30 12.41 -10.03
CA LEU A 160 12.51 12.67 -8.62
C LEU A 160 11.23 13.26 -8.03
N VAL A 161 10.72 12.62 -6.98
CA VAL A 161 9.58 13.07 -6.20
C VAL A 161 10.07 13.67 -4.90
N GLU A 162 9.65 14.89 -4.58
CA GLU A 162 9.92 15.51 -3.28
C GLU A 162 8.63 15.63 -2.48
N THR A 163 8.61 15.07 -1.27
CA THR A 163 7.51 15.21 -0.30
C THR A 163 8.02 15.95 0.92
N ALA A 164 7.42 17.10 1.25
CA ALA A 164 7.85 17.95 2.35
C ALA A 164 6.81 17.98 3.49
N VAL A 165 7.32 18.05 4.73
CA VAL A 165 6.55 18.34 5.94
C VAL A 165 7.07 19.59 6.62
N THR A 166 6.15 20.41 7.11
CA THR A 166 6.46 21.65 7.86
C THR A 166 6.46 21.36 9.35
N LEU A 167 7.50 21.82 10.04
CA LEU A 167 7.68 21.75 11.49
C LEU A 167 6.92 22.90 12.18
N ALA A 168 6.76 22.81 13.51
CA ALA A 168 6.02 23.79 14.29
C ALA A 168 6.62 25.21 14.23
N ASP A 169 7.93 25.33 14.04
CA ASP A 169 8.67 26.60 13.90
C ASP A 169 8.69 27.13 12.45
N GLY A 170 8.02 26.45 11.51
CA GLY A 170 8.03 26.79 10.09
C GLY A 170 9.22 26.23 9.31
N GLY A 171 10.16 25.52 9.99
CA GLY A 171 11.20 24.75 9.32
C GLY A 171 10.60 23.64 8.45
N GLU A 172 11.40 23.13 7.51
CA GLU A 172 10.92 22.10 6.57
C GLU A 172 11.88 20.91 6.52
N VAL A 173 11.31 19.71 6.49
CA VAL A 173 12.03 18.48 6.23
C VAL A 173 11.43 17.84 4.99
N SER A 174 12.27 17.49 4.01
CA SER A 174 11.81 16.89 2.76
C SER A 174 12.40 15.51 2.52
N GLN A 175 11.55 14.60 2.08
CA GLN A 175 11.92 13.31 1.52
C GLN A 175 12.03 13.44 0.00
N ARG A 176 13.13 12.95 -0.58
CA ARG A 176 13.34 12.81 -2.01
C ARG A 176 13.40 11.35 -2.38
N VAL A 177 12.68 10.98 -3.43
CA VAL A 177 12.65 9.62 -3.94
C VAL A 177 12.98 9.62 -5.42
N TYR A 178 13.99 8.85 -5.80
CA TYR A 178 14.45 8.74 -7.19
C TYR A 178 15.07 7.35 -7.42
N ALA A 179 15.06 6.88 -8.68
CA ALA A 179 15.71 5.63 -9.05
C ALA A 179 17.15 5.88 -9.50
N VAL A 180 18.00 4.89 -9.24
CA VAL A 180 19.39 4.86 -9.71
C VAL A 180 19.72 3.46 -10.23
N GLU A 181 20.67 3.40 -11.15
CA GLU A 181 21.34 2.16 -11.52
C GLU A 181 22.68 2.08 -10.79
N THR A 182 22.94 0.95 -10.13
CA THR A 182 24.19 0.69 -9.42
C THR A 182 24.88 -0.53 -10.00
N THR A 183 26.14 -0.76 -9.63
CA THR A 183 26.85 -2.01 -9.99
C THR A 183 26.19 -3.27 -9.42
N ALA A 184 25.35 -3.14 -8.39
CA ALA A 184 24.57 -4.22 -7.79
C ALA A 184 23.11 -4.27 -8.31
N GLY A 185 22.81 -3.55 -9.39
CA GLY A 185 21.49 -3.46 -10.01
C GLY A 185 20.74 -2.17 -9.68
N GLU A 186 19.47 -2.13 -10.08
CA GLU A 186 18.59 -0.99 -9.91
C GLU A 186 18.20 -0.80 -8.44
N ARG A 187 18.09 0.45 -7.99
CA ARG A 187 17.71 0.80 -6.63
C ARG A 187 16.82 2.04 -6.64
N VAL A 188 15.94 2.11 -5.66
CA VAL A 188 15.19 3.33 -5.31
C VAL A 188 15.89 3.96 -4.12
N VAL A 189 16.32 5.21 -4.29
CA VAL A 189 16.94 5.99 -3.22
C VAL A 189 15.88 6.80 -2.52
N VAL A 190 15.83 6.71 -1.20
CA VAL A 190 15.04 7.57 -0.33
C VAL A 190 16.00 8.43 0.49
N GLN A 191 16.06 9.71 0.17
CA GLN A 191 16.92 10.69 0.83
C GLN A 191 16.06 11.62 1.68
N VAL A 192 16.51 11.94 2.89
CA VAL A 192 15.87 12.97 3.72
C VAL A 192 16.78 14.18 3.85
N ARG A 193 16.22 15.36 3.62
CA ARG A 193 16.89 16.65 3.75
C ARG A 193 16.26 17.43 4.89
N ASN A 194 17.06 17.75 5.89
CA ASN A 194 16.68 18.69 6.94
C ASN A 194 16.94 20.12 6.45
N GLY A 195 15.88 20.89 6.24
CA GLY A 195 15.94 22.31 5.90
C GLY A 195 15.65 23.23 7.09
N ALA A 196 15.53 22.69 8.31
CA ALA A 196 15.36 23.48 9.53
C ALA A 196 16.71 23.84 10.16
N ASP A 197 16.74 24.91 10.96
CA ASP A 197 17.94 25.41 11.64
C ASP A 197 18.30 24.63 12.92
N ARG A 198 17.80 23.39 13.06
CA ARG A 198 18.04 22.51 14.21
C ARG A 198 18.06 21.05 13.79
N PRO A 199 18.69 20.16 14.59
CA PRO A 199 18.61 18.72 14.37
C PRO A 199 17.15 18.22 14.45
N VAL A 200 16.83 17.23 13.62
CA VAL A 200 15.56 16.51 13.61
C VAL A 200 15.84 15.02 13.66
N ARG A 201 14.96 14.23 14.29
CA ARG A 201 15.02 12.76 14.22
C ARG A 201 14.12 12.29 13.09
N VAL A 202 14.56 11.28 12.36
CA VAL A 202 13.81 10.67 11.26
C VAL A 202 13.66 9.20 11.57
N ALA A 203 12.49 8.64 11.28
CA ALA A 203 12.25 7.21 11.34
C ALA A 203 11.76 6.70 9.99
N PHE A 204 12.29 5.56 9.57
CA PHE A 204 11.75 4.79 8.46
C PHE A 204 10.99 3.60 9.01
N ALA A 205 9.83 3.31 8.42
CA ALA A 205 9.00 2.21 8.88
C ALA A 205 8.56 1.33 7.71
N ILE A 206 8.84 0.03 7.84
CA ILE A 206 8.28 -1.00 6.96
C ILE A 206 6.82 -1.20 7.32
N ARG A 207 5.95 -1.12 6.32
CA ARG A 207 4.50 -1.23 6.48
C ARG A 207 3.95 -2.41 5.69
N PRO A 208 3.14 -3.29 6.31
CA PRO A 208 2.51 -4.43 5.64
C PRO A 208 1.27 -3.97 4.85
N TYR A 209 1.41 -2.88 4.09
CA TYR A 209 0.40 -2.33 3.21
C TYR A 209 1.08 -1.53 2.12
N ASN A 210 0.32 -1.28 1.06
CA ASN A 210 0.70 -0.45 -0.07
C ASN A 210 -0.48 0.43 -0.50
N PRO A 211 -0.32 1.23 -1.57
CA PRO A 211 -1.39 2.07 -2.07
C PRO A 211 -2.64 1.33 -2.55
N GLU A 212 -2.63 -0.01 -2.63
CA GLU A 212 -3.80 -0.82 -2.99
C GLU A 212 -4.45 -1.54 -1.80
N GLY A 213 -3.77 -1.67 -0.65
CA GLY A 213 -4.32 -2.39 0.51
C GLY A 213 -3.25 -3.06 1.37
N LEU A 214 -3.71 -3.92 2.28
CA LEU A 214 -2.85 -4.72 3.15
C LEU A 214 -2.01 -5.72 2.33
N ALA A 215 -0.70 -5.69 2.51
CA ALA A 215 0.24 -6.61 1.90
C ALA A 215 0.54 -7.78 2.85
N VAL A 216 1.16 -8.83 2.32
CA VAL A 216 1.66 -9.94 3.16
C VAL A 216 3.12 -9.66 3.46
N VAL A 217 3.46 -9.72 4.74
CA VAL A 217 4.82 -9.71 5.27
C VAL A 217 4.83 -10.77 6.36
N GLU A 218 5.62 -11.81 6.18
CA GLU A 218 5.68 -12.96 7.10
C GLU A 218 6.91 -12.87 8.00
N ASP A 219 8.03 -12.42 7.44
CA ASP A 219 9.32 -12.37 8.12
C ASP A 219 10.07 -11.05 7.86
N ILE A 220 10.74 -10.54 8.90
CA ILE A 220 11.60 -9.35 8.81
C ILE A 220 12.89 -9.66 9.56
N GLU A 221 14.01 -9.63 8.83
CA GLU A 221 15.35 -9.77 9.41
C GLU A 221 16.11 -8.46 9.31
N LEU A 222 16.90 -8.14 10.34
CA LEU A 222 17.69 -6.93 10.37
C LEU A 222 19.13 -7.20 10.68
N THR A 223 19.95 -6.49 9.93
CA THR A 223 21.38 -6.35 10.13
C THR A 223 21.70 -4.85 10.21
N PRO A 224 22.89 -4.46 10.68
CA PRO A 224 23.25 -3.05 10.79
C PRO A 224 23.10 -2.26 9.47
N GLU A 225 23.30 -2.91 8.32
CA GLU A 225 23.30 -2.24 7.01
C GLU A 225 22.09 -2.63 6.16
N ARG A 226 21.29 -3.62 6.55
CA ARG A 226 20.24 -4.19 5.69
C ARG A 226 19.02 -4.62 6.46
N ILE A 227 17.86 -4.46 5.82
CA ILE A 227 16.60 -5.06 6.21
C ILE A 227 16.24 -6.09 5.13
N LEU A 228 15.91 -7.30 5.55
CA LEU A 228 15.34 -8.32 4.68
C LEU A 228 13.87 -8.49 5.02
N ILE A 229 13.05 -8.71 3.99
CA ILE A 229 11.63 -9.01 4.12
C ILE A 229 11.36 -10.28 3.34
N ASP A 230 10.78 -11.28 4.01
CA ASP A 230 10.52 -12.62 3.44
C ASP A 230 11.77 -13.21 2.75
N GLY A 231 12.93 -13.05 3.39
CA GLY A 231 14.24 -13.54 2.91
C GLY A 231 14.85 -12.75 1.73
N ARG A 232 14.28 -11.62 1.33
CA ARG A 232 14.80 -10.77 0.22
C ARG A 232 15.34 -9.45 0.74
N GLU A 233 16.43 -8.95 0.14
CA GLU A 233 16.97 -7.63 0.44
C GLU A 233 15.90 -6.55 0.13
N ALA A 234 15.46 -5.87 1.18
CA ALA A 234 14.36 -4.90 1.11
C ALA A 234 14.87 -3.45 1.22
N VAL A 235 15.75 -3.19 2.18
CA VAL A 235 16.33 -1.86 2.42
C VAL A 235 17.82 -2.00 2.67
N LEU A 236 18.61 -1.17 1.98
CA LEU A 236 20.02 -0.93 2.28
C LEU A 236 20.13 0.37 3.06
N LEU A 237 20.78 0.31 4.22
CA LEU A 237 21.04 1.46 5.09
C LEU A 237 22.50 1.85 4.91
N PRO A 238 22.81 3.08 4.49
CA PRO A 238 24.20 3.52 4.33
C PRO A 238 24.93 3.61 5.67
N GLU A 239 24.19 3.80 6.76
CA GLU A 239 24.67 3.84 8.13
C GLU A 239 23.68 3.08 9.04
N PRO A 240 24.16 2.41 10.10
CA PRO A 240 23.26 1.76 11.06
C PRO A 240 22.33 2.77 11.74
N PRO A 241 21.06 2.41 11.97
CA PRO A 241 20.12 3.30 12.64
C PRO A 241 20.47 3.42 14.13
N GLU A 242 20.27 4.61 14.71
CA GLU A 242 20.48 4.85 16.15
C GLU A 242 19.59 3.97 17.05
N GLY A 243 18.45 3.53 16.51
CA GLY A 243 17.52 2.66 17.22
C GLY A 243 16.61 1.93 16.25
N THR A 244 16.06 0.82 16.72
CA THR A 244 15.13 0.01 15.95
C THR A 244 14.04 -0.52 16.86
N VAL A 245 12.80 -0.49 16.38
CA VAL A 245 11.61 -0.96 17.11
C VAL A 245 10.84 -1.91 16.23
N PHE A 246 10.39 -3.03 16.81
CA PHE A 246 9.50 -3.99 16.17
C PHE A 246 8.17 -4.04 16.87
N ALA A 247 7.11 -4.11 16.08
CA ALA A 247 5.77 -4.43 16.54
C ALA A 247 5.22 -5.53 15.62
N THR A 248 4.57 -6.52 16.22
CA THR A 248 3.92 -7.60 15.47
C THR A 248 2.41 -7.50 15.65
N PHE A 249 1.65 -8.31 14.93
CA PHE A 249 0.20 -8.40 15.17
C PHE A 249 -0.14 -8.88 16.60
N HIS A 250 0.79 -9.57 17.27
CA HIS A 250 0.56 -10.27 18.54
C HIS A 250 1.03 -9.51 19.80
N THR A 251 1.74 -8.40 19.64
CA THR A 251 2.24 -7.54 20.75
C THR A 251 2.43 -6.13 20.25
#